data_AF-A0A938STU8-F1
#
_entry.id   AF-A0A938STU8-F1
#
_cell.length_a   1.000
_cell.length_b   1.000
_cell.length_c   1.000
_cell.angle_alpha   90.00
_cell.angle_beta   90.00
_cell.angle_gamma   90.00
#
_symmetry.space_group_name_H-M   'P 1'
#
loop_
_entity.id
_entity.type
_entity.pdbx_description
1 polymer ?
#
loop_
_entity_poly.entity_id
_entity_poly.type
_entity_poly.pdbx_seq_one_letter_code
_entity_poly.pdbx_strand_id
1 'polypeptide(L)'
;MRRLAIVLFTALPSLAHAQSPFASSVVSYAPGSSPAGGFTIASSALGEPTRFTGGPFFPQAVTPFQPAFMTSEIVSIGAGGELVVAFDHDVVNDPRNPFGVDLIVFGNSFFGDAAYPLGIPSGIFAEGGQIAVSADGTTWVAVAGIDADGFAPTCGWRDATPYATTPGSQPTDFTKPIDPTITMASMIGQDWSAVRAMYDGSGGGAGIDLAPLGLSSIRFVRVRVPVGAMQSAEIDGFSDVTPVGISGDLDGNGSVDGADLGILLSAFGTAEPSADLDGNGSVDGGDLGALLAAWT
;
A
#
# COMPACT_ATOMS: atom_id res chain seq x y z
N MET A 1 -57.73 33.94 -7.94
CA MET A 1 -56.58 33.76 -7.04
C MET A 1 -55.84 32.50 -7.46
N ARG A 2 -54.71 32.62 -8.19
CA ARG A 2 -53.86 31.47 -8.57
C ARG A 2 -52.81 31.28 -7.47
N ARG A 3 -52.83 30.14 -6.79
CA ARG A 3 -51.83 29.79 -5.78
C ARG A 3 -50.56 29.34 -6.50
N LEU A 4 -49.47 30.07 -6.28
CA LEU A 4 -48.13 29.74 -6.73
C LEU A 4 -47.55 28.69 -5.76
N ALA A 5 -47.30 27.48 -6.23
CA ALA A 5 -46.61 26.45 -5.45
C ALA A 5 -45.10 26.67 -5.59
N ILE A 6 -44.44 27.04 -4.50
CA ILE A 6 -42.98 27.11 -4.42
C ILE A 6 -42.50 25.70 -4.12
N VAL A 7 -41.81 25.07 -5.08
CA VAL A 7 -41.11 23.80 -4.88
C VAL A 7 -39.74 24.12 -4.32
N LEU A 8 -39.51 23.76 -3.06
CA LEU A 8 -38.23 23.90 -2.39
C LEU A 8 -37.36 22.67 -2.74
N PHE A 9 -36.35 22.85 -3.58
CA PHE A 9 -35.32 21.83 -3.82
C PHE A 9 -34.37 21.82 -2.62
N THR A 10 -34.46 20.80 -1.77
CA THR A 10 -33.44 20.51 -0.77
C THR A 10 -32.30 19.76 -1.46
N ALA A 11 -31.20 20.46 -1.76
CA ALA A 11 -29.95 19.80 -2.13
C ALA A 11 -29.40 19.09 -0.88
N LEU A 12 -29.39 17.76 -0.90
CA LEU A 12 -28.66 16.98 0.09
C LEU A 12 -27.17 17.17 -0.18
N PRO A 13 -26.34 17.53 0.83
CA PRO A 13 -24.91 17.55 0.65
C PRO A 13 -24.45 16.12 0.35
N SER A 14 -23.75 15.93 -0.77
CA SER A 14 -22.99 14.72 -1.03
C SER A 14 -21.91 14.63 0.03
N LEU A 15 -22.00 13.62 0.91
CA LEU A 15 -20.88 13.25 1.76
C LEU A 15 -19.73 12.87 0.82
N ALA A 16 -18.68 13.69 0.76
CA ALA A 16 -17.44 13.31 0.11
C ALA A 16 -16.93 12.06 0.85
N HIS A 17 -16.90 10.93 0.16
CA HIS A 17 -16.25 9.74 0.67
C HIS A 17 -14.75 10.03 0.71
N ALA A 18 -14.08 9.79 1.84
CA ALA A 18 -12.63 9.85 1.89
C ALA A 18 -12.09 8.81 0.89
N GLN A 19 -11.12 9.21 0.06
CA GLN A 19 -10.50 8.33 -0.92
C GLN A 19 -9.84 7.16 -0.17
N SER A 20 -10.18 5.94 -0.56
CA SER A 20 -9.51 4.75 -0.02
C SER A 20 -8.10 4.70 -0.60
N PRO A 21 -7.03 4.49 0.19
CA PRO A 21 -5.68 4.34 -0.37
C PRO A 21 -5.50 3.02 -1.15
N PHE A 22 -6.51 2.15 -1.18
CA PHE A 22 -6.47 0.87 -1.86
C PHE A 22 -7.30 0.87 -3.14
N ALA A 23 -6.95 -0.03 -4.07
CA ALA A 23 -7.76 -0.27 -5.26
C ALA A 23 -9.21 -0.62 -4.86
N SER A 24 -10.17 0.01 -5.53
CA SER A 24 -11.57 0.07 -5.12
C SER A 24 -12.52 -0.71 -6.03
N SER A 25 -12.08 -1.07 -7.24
CA SER A 25 -12.90 -1.81 -8.19
C SER A 25 -12.10 -2.76 -9.08
N VAL A 26 -12.71 -3.89 -9.41
CA VAL A 26 -12.25 -4.78 -10.49
C VAL A 26 -12.84 -4.28 -11.80
N VAL A 27 -11.98 -3.91 -12.74
CA VAL A 27 -12.39 -3.50 -14.09
C VAL A 27 -12.65 -4.73 -14.95
N SER A 28 -11.74 -5.72 -14.89
CA SER A 28 -11.88 -6.99 -15.58
C SER A 28 -11.03 -8.07 -14.92
N TYR A 29 -11.49 -9.31 -15.00
CA TYR A 29 -10.72 -10.47 -14.57
C TYR A 29 -10.94 -11.61 -15.54
N ALA A 30 -9.83 -12.16 -16.05
CA ALA A 30 -9.78 -13.38 -16.83
C ALA A 30 -8.86 -14.36 -16.10
N PRO A 31 -9.38 -15.46 -15.54
CA PRO A 31 -8.58 -16.37 -14.71
C PRO A 31 -7.44 -17.08 -15.44
N GLY A 32 -7.46 -17.13 -16.79
CA GLY A 32 -6.48 -17.90 -17.56
C GLY A 32 -6.63 -19.41 -17.37
N SER A 33 -5.59 -20.16 -17.75
CA SER A 33 -5.53 -21.60 -17.54
C SER A 33 -4.84 -21.95 -16.21
N SER A 34 -5.44 -22.86 -15.45
CA SER A 34 -4.90 -23.40 -14.20
C SER A 34 -4.58 -22.34 -13.12
N PRO A 35 -5.48 -21.39 -12.79
CA PRO A 35 -5.34 -20.65 -11.54
C PRO A 35 -5.46 -21.61 -10.35
N ALA A 36 -4.97 -21.20 -9.17
CA ALA A 36 -5.17 -21.95 -7.95
C ALA A 36 -6.67 -22.21 -7.68
N GLY A 37 -7.01 -23.48 -7.45
CA GLY A 37 -8.40 -23.92 -7.35
C GLY A 37 -9.14 -23.24 -6.19
N GLY A 38 -10.21 -22.52 -6.49
CA GLY A 38 -11.02 -21.80 -5.50
C GLY A 38 -10.62 -20.34 -5.27
N PHE A 39 -9.48 -19.89 -5.81
CA PHE A 39 -8.94 -18.53 -5.63
C PHE A 39 -9.28 -17.61 -6.81
N THR A 40 -10.47 -17.73 -7.40
CA THR A 40 -10.88 -16.93 -8.57
C THR A 40 -11.86 -15.81 -8.21
N ILE A 41 -11.85 -15.36 -6.96
CA ILE A 41 -12.67 -14.25 -6.48
C ILE A 41 -11.90 -12.95 -6.73
N ALA A 42 -12.15 -12.30 -7.87
CA ALA A 42 -11.39 -11.11 -8.26
C ALA A 42 -11.47 -9.95 -7.24
N SER A 43 -12.58 -9.83 -6.52
CA SER A 43 -12.76 -8.79 -5.50
C SER A 43 -11.91 -9.01 -4.25
N SER A 44 -11.23 -10.16 -4.11
CA SER A 44 -10.31 -10.41 -3.00
C SER A 44 -9.07 -9.53 -3.04
N ALA A 45 -8.69 -9.01 -4.21
CA ALA A 45 -7.58 -8.07 -4.36
C ALA A 45 -8.00 -6.59 -4.16
N LEU A 46 -9.17 -6.32 -3.59
CA LEU A 46 -9.66 -4.96 -3.33
C LEU A 46 -9.62 -4.65 -1.84
N GLY A 47 -9.41 -3.37 -1.51
CA GLY A 47 -9.31 -2.92 -0.13
C GLY A 47 -7.96 -3.24 0.50
N GLU A 48 -7.93 -3.22 1.82
CA GLU A 48 -6.71 -3.41 2.59
C GLU A 48 -6.16 -4.85 2.44
N PRO A 49 -4.84 -5.03 2.20
CA PRO A 49 -4.21 -6.35 2.18
C PRO A 49 -4.42 -7.15 3.47
N THR A 50 -4.33 -8.47 3.38
CA THR A 50 -4.68 -9.38 4.46
C THR A 50 -3.68 -9.28 5.63
N ARG A 51 -4.18 -9.02 6.84
CA ARG A 51 -3.37 -9.03 8.08
C ARG A 51 -3.46 -10.33 8.88
N PHE A 52 -4.53 -11.07 8.71
CA PHE A 52 -4.82 -12.27 9.49
C PHE A 52 -5.63 -13.25 8.65
N THR A 53 -5.23 -14.52 8.68
CA THR A 53 -5.73 -15.55 7.76
C THR A 53 -6.11 -16.84 8.48
N GLY A 54 -6.71 -17.77 7.75
CA GLY A 54 -7.01 -19.13 8.20
C GLY A 54 -8.28 -19.30 9.04
N GLY A 55 -9.00 -18.19 9.29
CA GLY A 55 -10.28 -18.18 9.98
C GLY A 55 -10.23 -18.87 11.36
N PRO A 56 -11.33 -19.50 11.82
CA PRO A 56 -11.38 -20.08 13.16
C PRO A 56 -10.61 -21.41 13.29
N PHE A 57 -10.15 -22.02 12.18
CA PHE A 57 -9.58 -23.37 12.19
C PHE A 57 -8.05 -23.38 12.13
N PHE A 58 -7.44 -22.44 11.40
CA PHE A 58 -5.99 -22.30 11.28
C PHE A 58 -5.54 -20.83 11.42
N PRO A 59 -5.93 -20.15 12.52
CA PRO A 59 -5.71 -18.72 12.68
C PRO A 59 -4.22 -18.38 12.68
N GLN A 60 -3.80 -17.48 11.80
CA GLN A 60 -2.41 -17.07 11.61
C GLN A 60 -2.33 -15.59 11.29
N ALA A 61 -1.37 -14.88 11.90
CA ALA A 61 -1.00 -13.55 11.46
C ALA A 61 -0.32 -13.65 10.09
N VAL A 62 -0.63 -12.72 9.19
CA VAL A 62 0.10 -12.63 7.92
C VAL A 62 1.47 -12.05 8.22
N THR A 63 2.49 -12.83 7.92
CA THR A 63 3.91 -12.47 8.09
C THR A 63 4.68 -12.89 6.84
N PRO A 64 5.94 -12.44 6.67
CA PRO A 64 6.79 -12.92 5.59
C PRO A 64 7.04 -14.44 5.57
N PHE A 65 6.60 -15.19 6.58
CA PHE A 65 6.69 -16.66 6.66
C PHE A 65 5.32 -17.36 6.68
N GLN A 66 4.24 -16.59 6.77
CA GLN A 66 2.85 -17.06 6.80
C GLN A 66 2.01 -16.18 5.86
N PRO A 67 1.92 -16.55 4.56
CA PRO A 67 1.12 -15.79 3.61
C PRO A 67 -0.37 -15.96 3.89
N ALA A 68 -1.20 -15.06 3.35
CA ALA A 68 -2.65 -15.24 3.28
C ALA A 68 -3.00 -16.49 2.46
N PHE A 69 -4.06 -17.22 2.81
CA PHE A 69 -4.40 -18.46 2.08
C PHE A 69 -5.88 -18.79 2.02
N MET A 70 -6.78 -17.88 2.42
CA MET A 70 -8.21 -18.09 2.23
C MET A 70 -8.64 -17.63 0.84
N THR A 71 -9.63 -18.31 0.27
CA THR A 71 -10.16 -18.01 -1.08
C THR A 71 -10.78 -16.62 -1.21
N SER A 72 -11.07 -15.96 -0.09
CA SER A 72 -11.58 -14.59 -0.04
C SER A 72 -10.49 -13.54 0.20
N GLU A 73 -9.25 -13.94 0.46
CA GLU A 73 -8.14 -13.05 0.79
C GLU A 73 -7.24 -12.79 -0.43
N ILE A 74 -7.07 -13.77 -1.32
CA ILE A 74 -6.23 -13.64 -2.51
C ILE A 74 -6.95 -14.10 -3.78
N VAL A 75 -6.58 -13.53 -4.92
CA VAL A 75 -6.99 -13.97 -6.25
C VAL A 75 -5.80 -14.51 -7.04
N SER A 76 -6.00 -15.66 -7.67
CA SER A 76 -5.02 -16.33 -8.50
C SER A 76 -5.29 -16.09 -9.99
N ILE A 77 -4.23 -15.83 -10.74
CA ILE A 77 -4.23 -15.57 -12.18
C ILE A 77 -3.39 -16.67 -12.84
N GLY A 78 -4.04 -17.57 -13.58
CA GLY A 78 -3.37 -18.64 -14.31
C GLY A 78 -2.76 -18.17 -15.63
N ALA A 79 -2.07 -19.06 -16.32
CA ALA A 79 -1.37 -18.75 -17.57
C ALA A 79 -2.31 -18.16 -18.63
N GLY A 80 -1.89 -17.05 -19.24
CA GLY A 80 -2.70 -16.29 -20.20
C GLY A 80 -3.83 -15.47 -19.57
N GLY A 81 -4.00 -15.52 -18.25
CA GLY A 81 -4.96 -14.73 -17.50
C GLY A 81 -4.48 -13.31 -17.19
N GLU A 82 -5.41 -12.48 -16.74
CA GLU A 82 -5.14 -11.13 -16.27
C GLU A 82 -6.18 -10.66 -15.24
N LEU A 83 -5.74 -9.77 -14.36
CA LEU A 83 -6.57 -8.97 -13.46
C LEU A 83 -6.32 -7.50 -13.78
N VAL A 84 -7.38 -6.72 -13.90
CA VAL A 84 -7.32 -5.26 -13.99
C VAL A 84 -8.14 -4.67 -12.86
N VAL A 85 -7.51 -3.83 -12.04
CA VAL A 85 -8.15 -3.06 -10.97
C VAL A 85 -8.06 -1.57 -11.25
N ALA A 86 -8.91 -0.79 -10.58
CA ALA A 86 -8.85 0.65 -10.59
C ALA A 86 -8.95 1.24 -9.18
N PHE A 87 -8.24 2.34 -8.97
CA PHE A 87 -8.42 3.25 -7.83
C PHE A 87 -9.61 4.18 -8.08
N ASP A 88 -10.24 4.68 -7.02
CA ASP A 88 -11.29 5.71 -7.10
C ASP A 88 -10.71 7.13 -7.29
N HIS A 89 -9.38 7.26 -7.24
CA HIS A 89 -8.60 8.46 -7.41
C HIS A 89 -7.41 8.20 -8.35
N ASP A 90 -6.63 9.25 -8.63
CA ASP A 90 -5.36 9.11 -9.34
C ASP A 90 -4.27 8.82 -8.32
N VAL A 91 -3.53 7.73 -8.52
CA VAL A 91 -2.24 7.49 -7.85
C VAL A 91 -1.24 8.40 -8.54
N VAL A 92 -0.70 9.36 -7.80
CA VAL A 92 0.13 10.45 -8.33
C VAL A 92 1.61 10.12 -8.11
N ASN A 93 2.44 10.46 -9.09
CA ASN A 93 3.88 10.55 -8.92
C ASN A 93 4.20 11.75 -8.01
N ASP A 94 4.24 11.50 -6.71
CA ASP A 94 4.43 12.53 -5.69
C ASP A 94 5.89 12.47 -5.19
N PRO A 95 6.68 13.55 -5.34
CA PRO A 95 8.06 13.56 -4.86
C PRO A 95 8.20 13.39 -3.34
N ARG A 96 7.12 13.53 -2.58
CA ARG A 96 7.05 13.30 -1.13
C ARG A 96 6.82 11.83 -0.78
N ASN A 97 6.45 10.99 -1.75
CA ASN A 97 6.36 9.56 -1.53
C ASN A 97 7.73 8.98 -1.15
N PRO A 98 7.83 8.16 -0.09
CA PRO A 98 9.09 7.56 0.32
C PRO A 98 9.80 6.88 -0.83
N PHE A 99 11.08 7.22 -1.03
CA PHE A 99 11.95 6.66 -2.07
C PHE A 99 11.48 6.89 -3.51
N GLY A 100 10.50 7.78 -3.74
CA GLY A 100 9.86 7.99 -5.04
C GLY A 100 8.94 6.85 -5.48
N VAL A 101 8.55 5.96 -4.56
CA VAL A 101 7.65 4.85 -4.87
C VAL A 101 6.21 5.31 -4.71
N ASP A 102 5.38 5.15 -5.73
CA ASP A 102 4.02 5.70 -5.75
C ASP A 102 2.92 4.64 -5.58
N LEU A 103 3.21 3.40 -5.97
CA LEU A 103 2.26 2.29 -5.95
C LEU A 103 2.90 1.08 -5.28
N ILE A 104 2.12 0.31 -4.52
CA ILE A 104 2.54 -0.99 -4.00
C ILE A 104 1.57 -2.08 -4.48
N VAL A 105 2.13 -3.21 -4.91
CA VAL A 105 1.39 -4.43 -5.27
C VAL A 105 1.69 -5.52 -4.24
N PHE A 106 0.65 -6.06 -3.61
CA PHE A 106 0.77 -7.14 -2.63
C PHE A 106 0.45 -8.47 -3.28
N GLY A 107 1.46 -9.33 -3.39
CA GLY A 107 1.34 -10.71 -3.86
C GLY A 107 1.09 -11.71 -2.74
N ASN A 108 1.33 -12.99 -3.01
CA ASN A 108 1.27 -14.06 -2.01
C ASN A 108 2.64 -14.69 -1.68
N SER A 109 3.72 -14.08 -2.15
CA SER A 109 5.08 -14.56 -1.90
C SER A 109 5.41 -14.65 -0.40
N PHE A 110 6.30 -15.59 -0.05
CA PHE A 110 6.76 -15.80 1.33
C PHE A 110 8.16 -16.41 1.39
N PHE A 111 8.84 -16.24 2.51
CA PHE A 111 10.14 -16.85 2.78
C PHE A 111 10.01 -18.27 3.34
N GLY A 112 10.89 -19.16 2.88
CA GLY A 112 11.20 -20.38 3.63
C GLY A 112 12.05 -20.07 4.85
N ASP A 113 11.93 -20.86 5.92
CA ASP A 113 12.69 -20.68 7.16
C ASP A 113 13.86 -21.68 7.27
N ALA A 114 15.09 -21.16 7.31
CA ALA A 114 16.32 -21.92 7.46
C ALA A 114 16.44 -22.61 8.83
N ALA A 115 15.75 -22.08 9.84
CA ALA A 115 15.84 -22.52 11.22
C ALA A 115 14.46 -22.50 11.89
N TYR A 116 13.47 -23.15 11.27
CA TYR A 116 12.10 -23.20 11.77
C TYR A 116 12.02 -23.53 13.27
N PRO A 117 11.27 -22.74 14.09
CA PRO A 117 10.36 -21.65 13.73
C PRO A 117 10.92 -20.23 13.97
N LEU A 118 12.24 -20.03 13.81
CA LEU A 118 12.90 -18.78 14.21
C LEU A 118 12.69 -17.61 13.23
N GLY A 119 12.13 -17.86 12.04
CA GLY A 119 11.91 -16.85 11.00
C GLY A 119 13.22 -16.34 10.41
N ILE A 120 14.10 -17.26 10.00
CA ILE A 120 15.36 -16.93 9.31
C ILE A 120 15.17 -17.17 7.80
N PRO A 121 15.10 -16.13 6.94
CA PRO A 121 14.84 -16.33 5.51
C PRO A 121 15.90 -17.20 4.84
N SER A 122 15.47 -18.25 4.13
CA SER A 122 16.35 -19.16 3.36
C SER A 122 16.26 -18.95 1.84
N GLY A 123 15.09 -18.55 1.36
CA GLY A 123 14.75 -18.29 -0.04
C GLY A 123 13.29 -17.85 -0.12
N ILE A 124 12.87 -17.30 -1.25
CA ILE A 124 11.48 -16.86 -1.47
C ILE A 124 10.73 -17.86 -2.36
N PHE A 125 9.48 -18.13 -2.02
CA PHE A 125 8.49 -18.71 -2.90
C PHE A 125 7.72 -17.54 -3.51
N ALA A 126 7.85 -17.38 -4.82
CA ALA A 126 7.28 -16.29 -5.59
C ALA A 126 6.95 -16.81 -6.99
N GLU A 127 5.87 -16.31 -7.57
CA GLU A 127 5.26 -16.94 -8.74
C GLU A 127 5.15 -15.98 -9.94
N GLY A 128 5.55 -14.71 -9.74
CA GLY A 128 5.77 -13.74 -10.80
C GLY A 128 4.55 -12.86 -11.05
N GLY A 129 4.23 -12.62 -12.31
CA GLY A 129 3.09 -11.78 -12.71
C GLY A 129 3.55 -10.42 -13.20
N GLN A 130 3.29 -10.15 -14.48
CA GLN A 130 3.71 -8.94 -15.16
C GLN A 130 2.79 -7.78 -14.81
N ILE A 131 3.37 -6.71 -14.27
CA ILE A 131 2.64 -5.49 -13.94
C ILE A 131 2.64 -4.54 -15.14
N ALA A 132 1.49 -3.96 -15.43
CA ALA A 132 1.36 -2.78 -16.28
C ALA A 132 0.42 -1.77 -15.64
N VAL A 133 0.68 -0.49 -15.85
CA VAL A 133 -0.11 0.61 -15.30
C VAL A 133 -0.67 1.49 -16.41
N SER A 134 -1.76 2.19 -16.12
CA SER A 134 -2.43 3.07 -17.08
C SER A 134 -3.18 4.21 -16.39
N ALA A 135 -3.16 5.39 -17.00
CA ALA A 135 -3.98 6.53 -16.59
C ALA A 135 -5.42 6.43 -17.13
N ASP A 136 -5.62 5.83 -18.31
CA ASP A 136 -6.89 5.85 -19.04
C ASP A 136 -7.56 4.47 -19.20
N GLY A 137 -6.88 3.40 -18.78
CA GLY A 137 -7.35 2.01 -18.88
C GLY A 137 -7.18 1.38 -20.27
N THR A 138 -6.59 2.10 -21.22
CA THR A 138 -6.43 1.69 -22.62
C THR A 138 -4.97 1.70 -23.08
N THR A 139 -4.19 2.67 -22.64
CA THR A 139 -2.76 2.82 -22.92
C THR A 139 -1.96 2.27 -21.75
N TRP A 140 -1.29 1.15 -21.96
CA TRP A 140 -0.61 0.41 -20.90
C TRP A 140 0.91 0.59 -20.98
N VAL A 141 1.53 0.97 -19.87
CA VAL A 141 2.98 1.01 -19.70
C VAL A 141 3.40 -0.17 -18.84
N ALA A 142 4.34 -0.98 -19.32
CA ALA A 142 4.84 -2.13 -18.57
C ALA A 142 5.81 -1.68 -17.48
N VAL A 143 5.70 -2.28 -16.29
CA VAL A 143 6.67 -2.12 -15.21
C VAL A 143 7.67 -3.26 -15.34
N ALA A 144 8.93 -2.93 -15.65
CA ALA A 144 9.96 -3.93 -15.90
C ALA A 144 10.76 -4.25 -14.63
N GLY A 145 11.14 -5.52 -14.45
CA GLY A 145 12.04 -5.94 -13.36
C GLY A 145 11.37 -6.09 -11.99
N ILE A 146 10.04 -5.95 -11.93
CA ILE A 146 9.24 -6.09 -10.72
C ILE A 146 8.10 -7.05 -11.03
N ASP A 147 7.94 -8.06 -10.18
CA ASP A 147 6.85 -9.04 -10.27
C ASP A 147 5.76 -8.71 -9.25
N ALA A 148 4.50 -8.91 -9.63
CA ALA A 148 3.35 -8.65 -8.77
C ALA A 148 3.30 -9.60 -7.56
N ASP A 149 3.55 -10.88 -7.82
CA ASP A 149 3.73 -11.92 -6.83
C ASP A 149 5.21 -12.23 -6.68
N GLY A 150 5.90 -11.25 -6.14
CA GLY A 150 7.35 -11.20 -5.97
C GLY A 150 7.75 -10.62 -4.62
N PHE A 151 8.99 -10.17 -4.51
CA PHE A 151 9.45 -9.49 -3.31
C PHE A 151 8.80 -8.10 -3.20
N ALA A 152 8.36 -7.65 -2.02
CA ALA A 152 8.49 -8.29 -0.70
C ALA A 152 7.22 -8.99 -0.21
N PRO A 153 7.33 -10.13 0.51
CA PRO A 153 6.20 -10.77 1.19
C PRO A 153 5.37 -9.82 2.05
N THR A 154 4.06 -10.04 2.14
CA THR A 154 3.17 -9.24 2.99
C THR A 154 3.50 -9.45 4.48
N CYS A 155 3.57 -8.36 5.24
CA CYS A 155 3.78 -8.37 6.68
C CYS A 155 2.69 -7.54 7.34
N GLY A 156 1.73 -8.16 8.04
CA GLY A 156 0.57 -7.46 8.60
C GLY A 156 0.82 -6.77 9.94
N TRP A 157 1.91 -7.08 10.64
CA TRP A 157 2.11 -6.67 12.03
C TRP A 157 3.59 -6.41 12.35
N ARG A 158 3.87 -5.33 13.08
CA ARG A 158 5.22 -4.96 13.53
C ARG A 158 5.72 -5.81 14.69
N ASP A 159 4.78 -6.35 15.47
CA ASP A 159 5.01 -7.00 16.75
C ASP A 159 4.69 -8.50 16.77
N ALA A 160 4.21 -9.06 15.66
CA ALA A 160 3.99 -10.51 15.54
C ALA A 160 5.31 -11.29 15.49
N THR A 161 5.30 -12.51 16.05
CA THR A 161 6.34 -13.51 15.78
C THR A 161 6.14 -14.12 14.39
N PRO A 162 7.17 -14.76 13.78
CA PRO A 162 7.09 -15.26 12.40
C PRO A 162 5.91 -16.22 12.17
N TYR A 163 5.54 -17.00 13.19
CA TYR A 163 4.50 -18.01 13.15
C TYR A 163 3.34 -17.73 14.12
N ALA A 164 3.00 -16.46 14.36
CA ALA A 164 1.99 -16.07 15.34
C ALA A 164 0.59 -16.56 14.93
N THR A 165 -0.13 -17.20 15.86
CA THR A 165 -1.53 -17.65 15.65
C THR A 165 -2.56 -16.67 16.20
N THR A 166 -2.12 -15.49 16.61
CA THR A 166 -2.94 -14.39 17.11
C THR A 166 -2.52 -13.11 16.41
N PRO A 167 -3.45 -12.16 16.18
CA PRO A 167 -3.09 -10.86 15.61
C PRO A 167 -2.04 -10.15 16.48
N GLY A 168 -1.19 -9.34 15.85
CA GLY A 168 -0.38 -8.36 16.55
C GLY A 168 -1.24 -7.24 17.14
N SER A 169 -0.61 -6.33 17.86
CA SER A 169 -1.24 -5.10 18.37
C SER A 169 -0.84 -3.86 17.58
N GLN A 170 0.23 -3.95 16.79
CA GLN A 170 0.77 -2.84 16.02
C GLN A 170 0.74 -3.17 14.54
N PRO A 171 -0.27 -2.70 13.78
CA PRO A 171 -0.31 -2.92 12.34
C PRO A 171 0.90 -2.26 11.68
N THR A 172 1.42 -2.90 10.65
CA THR A 172 2.27 -2.26 9.64
C THR A 172 1.44 -1.31 8.77
N ASP A 173 2.11 -0.41 8.07
CA ASP A 173 1.51 0.52 7.13
C ASP A 173 1.58 -0.05 5.71
N PHE A 174 0.43 -0.41 5.13
CA PHE A 174 0.32 -0.90 3.76
C PHE A 174 0.42 0.20 2.70
N THR A 175 0.55 1.46 3.11
CA THR A 175 0.79 2.60 2.22
C THR A 175 2.24 3.10 2.31
N LYS A 176 3.09 2.43 3.11
CA LYS A 176 4.52 2.72 3.21
C LYS A 176 5.32 1.64 2.45
N PRO A 177 6.12 1.99 1.45
CA PRO A 177 6.97 1.03 0.74
C PRO A 177 8.20 0.63 1.58
N ILE A 178 8.75 -0.55 1.30
CA ILE A 178 10.10 -0.91 1.77
C ILE A 178 11.13 -0.07 1.00
N ASP A 179 12.22 0.33 1.66
CA ASP A 179 13.37 0.96 1.02
C ASP A 179 13.85 0.10 -0.17
N PRO A 180 13.84 0.62 -1.42
CA PRO A 180 14.21 -0.14 -2.63
C PRO A 180 15.64 -0.67 -2.64
N THR A 181 16.51 -0.21 -1.74
CA THR A 181 17.86 -0.77 -1.57
C THR A 181 17.87 -2.11 -0.83
N ILE A 182 16.80 -2.42 -0.09
CA ILE A 182 16.58 -3.71 0.55
C ILE A 182 16.11 -4.70 -0.52
N THR A 183 16.79 -5.85 -0.57
CA THR A 183 16.51 -6.90 -1.54
C THR A 183 16.19 -8.20 -0.83
N MET A 184 15.63 -9.17 -1.55
CA MET A 184 15.53 -10.55 -1.05
C MET A 184 16.88 -11.03 -0.49
N ALA A 185 17.97 -10.77 -1.21
CA ALA A 185 19.32 -11.20 -0.83
C ALA A 185 19.82 -10.56 0.48
N SER A 186 19.42 -9.32 0.79
CA SER A 186 19.79 -8.70 2.08
C SER A 186 19.08 -9.33 3.27
N MET A 187 17.90 -9.93 3.07
CA MET A 187 17.14 -10.60 4.13
C MET A 187 17.57 -12.06 4.37
N ILE A 188 18.17 -12.74 3.39
CA ILE A 188 18.59 -14.13 3.55
C ILE A 188 19.56 -14.29 4.72
N GLY A 189 19.25 -15.24 5.61
CA GLY A 189 20.06 -15.57 6.79
C GLY A 189 19.95 -14.58 7.96
N GLN A 190 19.18 -13.50 7.82
CA GLN A 190 18.95 -12.55 8.91
C GLN A 190 17.99 -13.11 9.94
N ASP A 191 18.15 -12.71 11.20
CA ASP A 191 17.18 -13.05 12.24
C ASP A 191 15.89 -12.23 12.09
N TRP A 192 14.81 -12.68 12.76
CA TRP A 192 13.51 -12.03 12.68
C TRP A 192 13.52 -10.55 13.11
N SER A 193 14.39 -10.15 14.03
CA SER A 193 14.48 -8.73 14.42
C SER A 193 15.09 -7.87 13.33
N ALA A 194 16.13 -8.35 12.66
CA ALA A 194 16.74 -7.69 11.51
C ALA A 194 15.78 -7.62 10.32
N VAL A 195 15.05 -8.71 10.02
CA VAL A 195 14.02 -8.72 8.96
C VAL A 195 12.96 -7.64 9.24
N ARG A 196 12.40 -7.60 10.46
CA ARG A 196 11.41 -6.56 10.81
C ARG A 196 11.96 -5.14 10.74
N ALA A 197 13.23 -4.94 11.11
CA ALA A 197 13.88 -3.65 10.99
C ALA A 197 14.00 -3.22 9.51
N MET A 198 14.25 -4.15 8.59
CA MET A 198 14.30 -3.87 7.15
C MET A 198 12.93 -3.50 6.56
N TYR A 199 11.83 -4.01 7.12
CA TYR A 199 10.48 -3.55 6.74
C TYR A 199 10.21 -2.12 7.24
N ASP A 200 10.86 -1.67 8.33
CA ASP A 200 10.67 -0.33 8.93
C ASP A 200 9.19 0.06 9.09
N GLY A 201 8.34 -0.91 9.48
CA GLY A 201 6.90 -0.71 9.61
C GLY A 201 6.09 -0.71 8.32
N SER A 202 6.72 -0.86 7.14
CA SER A 202 6.04 -1.19 5.88
C SER A 202 5.29 -2.52 5.99
N GLY A 203 4.19 -2.62 5.25
CA GLY A 203 3.45 -3.87 5.08
C GLY A 203 4.02 -4.83 4.02
N GLY A 204 5.13 -4.47 3.35
CA GLY A 204 5.71 -5.26 2.27
C GLY A 204 5.21 -4.87 0.89
N GLY A 205 5.13 -5.85 -0.01
CA GLY A 205 4.72 -5.67 -1.40
C GLY A 205 5.85 -5.20 -2.32
N ALA A 206 5.55 -5.23 -3.62
CA ALA A 206 6.41 -4.71 -4.68
C ALA A 206 6.12 -3.22 -4.88
N GLY A 207 7.11 -2.35 -4.62
CA GLY A 207 7.00 -0.90 -4.82
C GLY A 207 7.32 -0.47 -6.25
N ILE A 208 6.50 0.40 -6.84
CA ILE A 208 6.64 0.94 -8.20
C ILE A 208 6.77 2.47 -8.16
N ASP A 209 7.83 2.99 -8.78
CA ASP A 209 8.05 4.41 -9.08
C ASP A 209 7.53 4.73 -10.49
N LEU A 210 6.65 5.73 -10.62
CA LEU A 210 6.05 6.13 -11.89
C LEU A 210 6.95 7.07 -12.70
N ALA A 211 7.92 7.74 -12.08
CA ALA A 211 8.76 8.73 -12.75
C ALA A 211 9.61 8.13 -13.88
N PRO A 212 10.30 6.97 -13.72
CA PRO A 212 11.02 6.31 -14.80
C PRO A 212 10.12 5.82 -15.94
N LEU A 213 8.81 5.64 -15.67
CA LEU A 213 7.82 5.25 -16.66
C LEU A 213 7.31 6.45 -17.48
N GLY A 214 7.69 7.69 -17.10
CA GLY A 214 7.23 8.92 -17.74
C GLY A 214 5.77 9.26 -17.43
N LEU A 215 5.25 8.77 -16.32
CA LEU A 215 3.86 8.96 -15.89
C LEU A 215 3.80 9.92 -14.70
N SER A 216 2.90 10.90 -14.76
CA SER A 216 2.60 11.80 -13.63
C SER A 216 1.53 11.25 -12.71
N SER A 217 0.68 10.36 -13.23
CA SER A 217 -0.33 9.65 -12.46
C SER A 217 -0.86 8.43 -13.23
N ILE A 218 -1.50 7.52 -12.49
CA ILE A 218 -2.22 6.37 -13.03
C ILE A 218 -3.57 6.23 -12.31
N ARG A 219 -4.47 5.42 -12.88
CA ARG A 219 -5.71 5.00 -12.20
C ARG A 219 -5.93 3.49 -12.25
N PHE A 220 -5.27 2.80 -13.17
CA PHE A 220 -5.47 1.39 -13.46
C PHE A 220 -4.17 0.62 -13.32
N VAL A 221 -4.28 -0.56 -12.71
CA VAL A 221 -3.18 -1.52 -12.60
C VAL A 221 -3.64 -2.84 -13.19
N ARG A 222 -2.80 -3.44 -14.02
CA ARG A 222 -3.01 -4.76 -14.60
C ARG A 222 -1.90 -5.70 -14.15
N VAL A 223 -2.29 -6.87 -13.66
CA VAL A 223 -1.40 -8.01 -13.48
C VAL A 223 -1.74 -9.06 -14.53
N ARG A 224 -0.75 -9.53 -15.27
CA ARG A 224 -0.92 -10.54 -16.31
C ARG A 224 0.06 -11.68 -16.13
N VAL A 225 -0.41 -12.91 -16.34
CA VAL A 225 0.47 -14.08 -16.42
C VAL A 225 0.63 -14.49 -17.90
N PRO A 226 1.87 -14.63 -18.40
CA PRO A 226 2.12 -15.02 -19.79
C PRO A 226 1.45 -16.34 -20.17
N VAL A 227 1.06 -16.45 -21.44
CA VAL A 227 0.57 -17.73 -21.99
C VAL A 227 1.67 -18.78 -21.87
N GLY A 228 1.32 -19.96 -21.36
CA GLY A 228 2.26 -21.07 -21.17
C GLY A 228 3.15 -20.95 -19.93
N ALA A 229 2.92 -19.96 -19.05
CA ALA A 229 3.53 -19.96 -17.72
C ALA A 229 3.13 -21.23 -16.94
N MET A 230 4.06 -21.72 -16.12
CA MET A 230 3.85 -22.93 -15.32
C MET A 230 3.34 -22.64 -13.90
N GLN A 231 3.35 -21.36 -13.50
CA GLN A 231 2.90 -20.88 -12.20
C GLN A 231 1.77 -19.87 -12.43
N SER A 232 0.85 -19.80 -11.48
CA SER A 232 -0.13 -18.71 -11.37
C SER A 232 0.49 -17.56 -10.59
N ALA A 233 0.02 -16.32 -10.77
CA ALA A 233 0.37 -15.24 -9.85
C ALA A 233 -0.79 -15.01 -8.90
N GLU A 234 -0.52 -14.77 -7.62
CA GLU A 234 -1.53 -14.53 -6.60
C GLU A 234 -1.43 -13.14 -6.00
N ILE A 235 -2.57 -12.46 -5.91
CA ILE A 235 -2.67 -11.05 -5.54
C ILE A 235 -3.60 -10.89 -4.34
N ASP A 236 -3.09 -10.19 -3.32
CA ASP A 236 -3.78 -9.83 -2.07
C ASP A 236 -4.28 -8.38 -2.11
N GLY A 237 -3.60 -7.48 -2.82
CA GLY A 237 -4.07 -6.10 -2.93
C GLY A 237 -3.13 -5.12 -3.63
N PHE A 238 -3.55 -3.86 -3.63
CA PHE A 238 -2.85 -2.73 -4.23
C PHE A 238 -3.05 -1.48 -3.37
N SER A 239 -2.02 -0.67 -3.18
CA SER A 239 -2.13 0.60 -2.47
C SER A 239 -1.44 1.77 -3.19
N ASP A 240 -2.06 2.93 -3.07
CA ASP A 240 -1.42 4.24 -3.25
C ASP A 240 -0.49 4.47 -2.06
N VAL A 241 0.72 4.96 -2.34
CA VAL A 241 1.69 5.27 -1.30
C VAL A 241 1.30 6.58 -0.63
N THR A 242 1.34 6.60 0.70
CA THR A 242 1.08 7.83 1.45
C THR A 242 2.34 8.71 1.42
N PRO A 243 2.22 9.97 0.96
CA PRO A 243 3.30 10.94 1.04
C PRO A 243 3.79 11.12 2.48
N VAL A 244 5.11 11.27 2.67
CA VAL A 244 5.62 11.70 3.98
C VAL A 244 5.20 13.15 4.18
N GLY A 245 4.55 13.43 5.31
CA GLY A 245 4.22 14.80 5.71
C GLY A 245 5.49 15.65 5.77
N ILE A 246 5.46 16.83 5.15
CA ILE A 246 6.57 17.78 5.27
C ILE A 246 6.47 18.40 6.67
N SER A 247 7.55 18.33 7.44
CA SER A 247 7.58 19.01 8.73
C SER A 247 7.35 20.51 8.52
N GLY A 248 6.29 21.04 9.11
CA GLY A 248 5.86 22.43 8.94
C GLY A 248 4.77 22.65 7.88
N ASP A 249 4.36 21.65 7.10
CA ASP A 249 3.19 21.70 6.21
C ASP A 249 1.94 21.35 7.04
N LEU A 250 1.38 22.39 7.67
CA LEU A 250 0.30 22.29 8.65
C LEU A 250 -1.08 22.26 8.00
N ASP A 251 -1.21 22.73 6.76
CA ASP A 251 -2.47 22.61 5.99
C ASP A 251 -2.51 21.37 5.07
N GLY A 252 -1.39 20.68 4.91
CA GLY A 252 -1.25 19.45 4.13
C GLY A 252 -1.22 19.68 2.61
N ASN A 253 -0.98 20.91 2.16
CA ASN A 253 -1.00 21.26 0.73
C ASN A 253 0.27 20.85 -0.03
N GLY A 254 1.30 20.37 0.67
CA GLY A 254 2.56 19.93 0.10
C GLY A 254 3.63 20.99 -0.04
N SER A 255 3.43 22.18 0.53
CA SER A 255 4.40 23.26 0.64
C SER A 255 4.45 23.75 2.10
N VAL A 256 5.55 24.38 2.49
CA VAL A 256 5.64 25.09 3.78
C VAL A 256 5.74 26.59 3.50
N ASP A 257 4.64 27.30 3.67
CA ASP A 257 4.54 28.70 3.31
C ASP A 257 3.80 29.58 4.34
N GLY A 258 3.30 30.74 3.88
CA GLY A 258 2.59 31.69 4.72
C GLY A 258 1.28 31.17 5.30
N ALA A 259 0.64 30.18 4.66
CA ALA A 259 -0.55 29.53 5.17
C ALA A 259 -0.23 28.70 6.43
N ASP A 260 0.84 27.90 6.37
CA ASP A 260 1.30 27.10 7.50
C ASP A 260 1.78 27.97 8.65
N LEU A 261 2.53 29.04 8.34
CA LEU A 261 2.90 30.03 9.34
C LEU A 261 1.66 30.62 10.02
N GLY A 262 0.59 30.90 9.27
CA GLY A 262 -0.68 31.36 9.82
C GLY A 262 -1.30 30.35 10.79
N ILE A 263 -1.25 29.06 10.46
CA ILE A 263 -1.74 27.97 11.32
C ILE A 263 -0.87 27.85 12.58
N LEU A 264 0.46 27.84 12.45
CA LEU A 264 1.39 27.77 13.58
C LEU A 264 1.18 28.95 14.54
N LEU A 265 1.07 30.18 14.00
CA LEU A 265 0.84 31.38 14.81
C LEU A 265 -0.53 31.37 15.49
N SER A 266 -1.53 30.71 14.91
CA SER A 266 -2.84 30.53 15.56
C SER A 266 -2.78 29.57 16.75
N ALA A 267 -1.82 28.64 16.74
CA ALA A 267 -1.55 27.67 17.80
C ALA A 267 -0.46 28.14 18.78
N PHE A 268 0.13 29.33 18.59
CA PHE A 268 1.27 29.80 19.38
C PHE A 268 0.94 29.93 20.87
N GLY A 269 1.80 29.38 21.72
CA GLY A 269 1.64 29.30 23.17
C GLY A 269 0.68 28.20 23.65
N THR A 270 0.25 27.29 22.76
CA THR A 270 -0.55 26.11 23.10
C THR A 270 0.31 24.85 23.15
N ALA A 271 -0.31 23.70 23.41
CA ALA A 271 0.31 22.37 23.31
C ALA A 271 -0.33 21.58 22.15
N GLU A 272 -0.71 22.27 21.07
CA GLU A 272 -1.30 21.65 19.89
C GLU A 272 -0.28 20.73 19.20
N PRO A 273 -0.46 19.40 19.23
CA PRO A 273 0.57 18.47 18.77
C PRO A 273 0.88 18.58 17.28
N SER A 274 -0.09 19.05 16.48
CA SER A 274 0.12 19.23 15.04
C SER A 274 1.06 20.40 14.71
N ALA A 275 1.17 21.40 15.60
CA ALA A 275 2.02 22.58 15.43
C ALA A 275 3.28 22.56 16.31
N ASP A 276 3.44 21.55 17.17
CA ASP A 276 4.65 21.26 17.97
C ASP A 276 5.64 20.47 17.10
N LEU A 277 6.37 21.20 16.25
CA LEU A 277 7.28 20.68 15.24
C LEU A 277 8.59 20.16 15.83
N ASP A 278 9.02 20.66 17.00
CA ASP A 278 10.22 20.16 17.69
C ASP A 278 9.91 19.10 18.77
N GLY A 279 8.62 18.87 19.06
CA GLY A 279 8.14 17.82 19.93
C GLY A 279 8.40 18.08 21.42
N ASN A 280 8.62 19.33 21.82
CA ASN A 280 8.93 19.70 23.21
C ASN A 280 7.68 19.81 24.11
N GLY A 281 6.48 19.71 23.52
CA GLY A 281 5.20 19.79 24.19
C GLY A 281 4.60 21.21 24.24
N SER A 282 5.13 22.17 23.51
CA SER A 282 4.64 23.56 23.43
C SER A 282 4.94 24.18 22.07
N VAL A 283 3.95 24.86 21.49
CA VAL A 283 4.12 25.60 20.22
C VAL A 283 4.71 26.98 20.53
N ASP A 284 5.99 27.18 20.25
CA ASP A 284 6.70 28.41 20.54
C ASP A 284 7.72 28.84 19.46
N GLY A 285 8.73 29.62 19.87
CA GLY A 285 9.76 30.10 18.95
C GLY A 285 10.62 28.98 18.35
N GLY A 286 10.71 27.83 19.01
CA GLY A 286 11.35 26.62 18.49
C GLY A 286 10.65 26.12 17.23
N ASP A 287 9.33 25.95 17.30
CA ASP A 287 8.50 25.48 16.17
C ASP A 287 8.46 26.49 15.04
N LEU A 288 8.38 27.78 15.35
CA LEU A 288 8.50 28.84 14.34
C LEU A 288 9.85 28.74 13.60
N GLY A 289 10.94 28.47 14.32
CA GLY A 289 12.25 28.25 13.73
C GLY A 289 12.28 27.01 12.84
N ALA A 290 11.64 25.92 13.25
CA ALA A 290 11.53 24.69 12.48
C ALA A 290 10.73 24.90 11.18
N LEU A 291 9.57 25.58 11.25
CA LEU A 291 8.73 25.88 10.09
C LEU A 291 9.48 26.76 9.08
N LEU A 292 10.14 27.83 9.53
CA LEU A 292 10.90 28.72 8.64
C LEU A 292 12.11 28.03 8.02
N ALA A 293 12.71 27.04 8.69
CA ALA A 293 13.78 26.24 8.12
C ALA A 293 13.29 25.29 7.01
N ALA A 294 12.00 24.93 7.02
CA ALA A 294 11.36 24.08 6.03
C ALA A 294 10.69 24.87 4.89
N TRP A 295 10.77 26.21 4.87
CA TRP A 295 10.05 27.07 3.92
C TRP A 295 10.35 26.76 2.44
N THR A 296 9.30 26.68 1.62
CA THR A 296 9.34 26.39 0.17
C THR A 296 8.51 27.40 -0.62
#